data_AF-A0A7J4SSU3-F1
#
_entry.id   AF-A0A7J4SSU3-F1
#
_cell.length_a   1.000
_cell.length_b   1.000
_cell.length_c   1.000
_cell.angle_alpha   90.00
_cell.angle_beta   90.00
_cell.angle_gamma   90.00
#
_symmetry.space_group_name_H-M   'P 1'
#
loop_
_entity.id
_entity.type
_entity.pdbx_description
1 polymer ?
#
loop_
_entity_poly.entity_id
_entity_poly.type
_entity_poly.pdbx_seq_one_letter_code
_entity_poly.pdbx_strand_id
1 'polypeptide(L)' 'GWPVLQHRTAILHGRGDDVVPVENSYRASRISETTDLMEVDDGHRLAESLDMLQGLVSMVLA' A
#
# COMPACT_ATOMS: atom_id res chain seq x y z
N GLY A 1 10.28 -9.14 -14.50
CA GLY A 1 8.94 -8.49 -14.49
C GLY A 1 8.55 -8.20 -13.05
N TRP A 2 7.47 -7.46 -12.82
CA TRP A 2 6.90 -7.32 -11.47
C TRP A 2 6.41 -8.69 -10.96
N PRO A 3 6.56 -9.01 -9.67
CA PRO A 3 6.03 -10.24 -9.10
C PRO A 3 4.49 -10.20 -9.08
N VAL A 4 3.86 -11.36 -9.23
CA VAL A 4 2.41 -11.49 -9.01
C VAL A 4 2.17 -11.76 -7.54
N LEU A 5 1.40 -10.89 -6.89
CA LEU A 5 1.02 -11.03 -5.48
C LEU A 5 -0.09 -12.08 -5.36
N GLN A 6 0.26 -13.27 -4.85
CA GLN A 6 -0.64 -14.45 -4.77
C GLN A 6 -1.57 -14.45 -3.56
N HIS A 7 -1.27 -13.63 -2.55
CA HIS A 7 -2.03 -13.55 -1.32
C HIS A 7 -2.72 -12.20 -1.21
N ARG A 8 -3.79 -12.15 -0.40
CA ARG A 8 -4.43 -10.89 -0.05
C ARG A 8 -3.38 -9.93 0.51
N THR A 9 -3.28 -8.76 -0.11
CA THR A 9 -2.23 -7.79 0.19
C THR A 9 -2.88 -6.43 0.37
N ALA A 10 -2.50 -5.70 1.41
CA ALA A 10 -2.89 -4.31 1.59
C ALA A 10 -1.63 -3.45 1.55
N ILE A 11 -1.65 -2.39 0.75
CA ILE A 11 -0.55 -1.44 0.57
C ILE A 11 -1.01 -0.08 1.11
N LEU A 12 -0.23 0.51 2.00
CA LEU A 12 -0.36 1.91 2.42
C LEU A 12 0.80 2.70 1.81
N HIS A 13 0.49 3.78 1.08
CA HIS A 13 1.49 4.59 0.39
C HIS A 13 1.30 6.08 0.68
N GLY A 14 2.37 6.78 1.04
CA GLY A 14 2.34 8.22 1.26
C GLY A 14 2.42 8.97 -0.06
N ARG A 15 1.47 9.87 -0.34
CA ARG A 15 1.46 10.69 -1.58
C ARG A 15 2.70 11.59 -1.70
N GLY A 16 3.32 11.93 -0.58
CA GLY A 16 4.57 12.69 -0.51
C GLY A 16 5.82 11.80 -0.37
N ASP A 17 5.74 10.50 -0.65
CA ASP A 17 6.92 9.62 -0.64
C ASP A 17 7.91 10.03 -1.74
N ASP A 18 9.04 10.61 -1.31
CA ASP A 18 10.13 11.09 -2.15
C ASP A 18 11.21 10.02 -2.40
N VAL A 19 11.09 8.85 -1.79
CA VAL A 19 12.03 7.72 -1.91
C VAL A 19 11.48 6.67 -2.86
N VAL A 20 10.20 6.32 -2.73
CA VAL A 20 9.51 5.30 -3.53
C VAL A 20 8.30 5.90 -4.25
N PRO A 21 8.36 6.02 -5.59
CA PRO A 21 7.25 6.55 -6.37
C PRO A 21 5.98 5.71 -6.24
N VAL A 22 4.82 6.36 -6.08
CA VAL A 22 3.51 5.73 -5.94
C VAL A 22 3.12 4.85 -7.13
N GLU A 23 3.69 5.10 -8.31
CA GLU A 23 3.49 4.32 -9.51
C GLU A 23 3.88 2.85 -9.33
N ASN A 24 4.83 2.54 -8.45
CA ASN A 24 5.19 1.16 -8.13
C ASN A 24 4.03 0.44 -7.42
N SER A 25 3.35 1.13 -6.52
CA SER A 25 2.16 0.65 -5.81
C SER A 25 0.97 0.52 -6.74
N TYR A 26 0.77 1.46 -7.68
CA TYR A 26 -0.23 1.32 -8.75
C TYR A 26 0.02 0.12 -9.65
N ARG A 27 1.29 -0.19 -9.96
CA ARG A 27 1.62 -1.39 -10.75
C ARG A 27 1.31 -2.64 -9.95
N ALA A 28 1.66 -2.68 -8.67
CA ALA A 28 1.37 -3.82 -7.80
C ALA A 28 -0.14 -4.06 -7.66
N SER A 29 -0.94 -3.03 -7.43
CA SER A 29 -2.39 -3.16 -7.25
C SER A 29 -3.13 -3.57 -8.51
N ARG A 30 -2.65 -3.18 -9.70
CA ARG A 30 -3.26 -3.60 -10.98
C ARG A 30 -2.95 -5.04 -11.38
N ILE A 31 -1.94 -5.67 -10.77
CA ILE A 31 -1.53 -7.03 -11.12
C ILE A 31 -2.42 -8.09 -10.46
N SER A 32 -3.08 -7.77 -9.35
CA SER A 32 -3.92 -8.72 -8.62
C SER A 32 -5.17 -8.06 -8.05
N GLU A 33 -6.33 -8.65 -8.30
CA GLU A 33 -7.62 -8.22 -7.74
C GLU A 33 -7.69 -8.35 -6.20
N THR A 34 -6.74 -9.07 -5.58
CA THR A 34 -6.66 -9.25 -4.12
C THR A 34 -5.70 -8.26 -3.44
N THR A 35 -5.26 -7.24 -4.18
CA THR A 35 -4.39 -6.18 -3.67
C THR A 35 -5.15 -4.88 -3.48
N ASP A 36 -5.29 -4.45 -2.24
CA ASP A 36 -5.86 -3.17 -1.86
C ASP A 36 -4.74 -2.12 -1.75
N LEU A 37 -4.92 -0.95 -2.34
CA LEU A 37 -3.99 0.18 -2.22
C LEU A 37 -4.72 1.37 -1.59
N MET A 38 -4.13 1.88 -0.51
CA MET A 38 -4.57 3.07 0.19
C MET A 38 -3.48 4.14 0.16
N GLU A 39 -3.87 5.33 -0.27
CA GLU A 39 -2.99 6.50 -0.33
C GLU A 39 -3.31 7.48 0.80
N VAL A 40 -2.29 8.08 1.40
CA VAL A 40 -2.41 9.06 2.49
C VAL A 40 -1.59 10.32 2.21
N ASP A 41 -2.01 11.45 2.75
CA ASP A 41 -1.22 12.70 2.75
C ASP A 41 -0.09 12.62 3.77
N ASP A 42 0.94 11.85 3.46
CA ASP A 42 2.12 11.64 4.30
C ASP A 42 3.34 11.36 3.41
N GLY A 43 4.54 11.40 4.00
CA GLY A 43 5.79 11.07 3.33
C GLY A 43 6.16 9.58 3.44
N HIS A 44 7.39 9.27 3.01
CA HIS A 44 7.93 7.90 3.00
C HIS A 44 7.83 7.17 4.36
N ARG A 45 7.89 7.93 5.46
CA ARG A 45 7.89 7.36 6.82
C ARG A 45 6.50 7.04 7.35
N LEU A 46 5.44 7.55 6.73
CA LEU A 46 4.06 7.37 7.17
C LEU A 46 3.82 7.76 8.64
N ALA A 47 4.60 8.72 9.16
CA ALA A 47 4.66 9.01 10.58
C ALA A 47 3.36 9.65 11.11
N GLU A 48 2.65 10.37 10.25
CA GLU A 48 1.36 11.01 10.55
C GLU A 48 0.17 10.06 10.33
N SER A 49 0.42 8.86 9.77
CA SER A 49 -0.61 7.88 9.38
C SER A 49 -0.46 6.51 10.06
N LEU A 50 0.33 6.41 11.13
CA LEU A 50 0.60 5.13 11.82
C LEU A 50 -0.66 4.50 12.44
N ASP A 51 -1.64 5.31 12.82
CA ASP A 51 -2.93 4.86 13.37
C ASP A 51 -3.74 4.03 12.37
N MET A 52 -3.55 4.27 11.07
CA MET A 52 -4.21 3.53 9.99
C MET A 52 -3.78 2.06 9.88
N LEU A 53 -2.60 1.71 10.40
CA LEU A 53 -2.02 0.36 10.28
C LEU A 53 -2.94 -0.73 10.85
N GLN A 54 -3.67 -0.45 11.94
CA GLN A 54 -4.58 -1.42 12.54
C GLN A 54 -5.73 -1.80 11.61
N GLY A 55 -6.27 -0.81 10.89
CA GLY A 55 -7.31 -1.02 9.88
C GLY A 55 -6.80 -1.85 8.71
N LEU A 56 -5.62 -1.52 8.18
CA LEU A 56 -4.98 -2.26 7.08
C LEU A 56 -4.68 -3.71 7.42
N VAL A 57 -4.15 -3.98 8.62
CA VAL A 57 -3.88 -5.36 9.08
C VAL A 57 -5.18 -6.16 9.14
N SER A 58 -6.28 -5.54 9.57
CA SER A 58 -7.58 -6.22 9.63
C SER A 58 -8.09 -6.64 8.24
N MET A 59 -7.74 -5.91 7.18
CA MET A 59 -8.13 -6.25 5.81
C MET A 59 -7.52 -7.56 5.31
N VAL A 60 -6.29 -7.89 5.75
CA VAL A 60 -5.55 -9.07 5.26
C VAL A 60 -5.72 -10.32 6.13
N LEU A 61 -6.33 -10.18 7.31
CA LEU A 61 -6.60 -11.28 8.24
C LEU A 61 -8.00 -11.91 8.08
N ALA A 62 -8.85 -11.32 7.23
CA ALA A 62 -10.22 -11.75 6.99
C ALA A 62 -10.33 -12.90 5.95
#